data_AF-A0A7V9EKX6-F1
#
_entry.id   AF-A0A7V9EKX6-F1
#
_cell.length_a   1.000
_cell.length_b   1.000
_cell.length_c   1.000
_cell.angle_alpha   90.00
_cell.angle_beta   90.00
_cell.angle_gamma   90.00
#
_symmetry.space_group_name_H-M   'P 1'
#
loop_
_entity.id
_entity.type
_entity.pdbx_description
1 polymer ?
#
loop_
_entity_poly.entity_id
_entity_poly.type
_entity_poly.pdbx_seq_one_letter_code
_entity_poly.pdbx_strand_id
1 'polypeptide(L)'
;MGFRVDELAGRAGVSVDTVRFYQSKGLLAQPAREGRIAWYSDVHLERLERIRDLKAKGFTLASIGRLLEGDLDAADEVLVEALAGPEPGREDPPAPLSRTELAARTGLAPELIAALGGQGLLTPELSNGRPLYSEGDVAALKAGLTLLETGVPLEELLALARQHDRAMKQTAERTVELFDEFVRSPIKAKSASEVEAADRLMDAFHKMLPAASALVTQHFRAVLLAAARERLGAPAEPTERPGAPGQNEPLGAPTEPTERLGAPGQNERLGAPAEPTERLGAPAAGGAPLVEASERAQR
;
A
#
# COMPACT_ATOMS: atom_id res chain seq x y z
N MET A 1 29.19 -36.24 -6.88
CA MET A 1 30.51 -35.85 -7.45
C MET A 1 30.82 -34.42 -7.00
N GLY A 2 32.08 -33.99 -6.98
CA GLY A 2 32.46 -32.62 -6.61
C GLY A 2 32.70 -31.75 -7.85
N PHE A 3 32.06 -30.59 -7.93
CA PHE A 3 32.21 -29.60 -9.01
C PHE A 3 33.05 -28.42 -8.53
N ARG A 4 33.85 -27.85 -9.43
CA ARG A 4 34.39 -26.49 -9.25
C ARG A 4 33.31 -25.47 -9.64
N VAL A 5 33.46 -24.23 -9.18
CA VAL A 5 32.45 -23.18 -9.39
C VAL A 5 32.11 -22.96 -10.87
N ASP A 6 33.11 -23.03 -11.77
CA ASP A 6 32.92 -22.83 -13.21
C ASP A 6 32.13 -24.00 -13.84
N GLU A 7 32.41 -25.23 -13.40
CA GLU A 7 31.70 -26.43 -13.86
C GLU A 7 30.27 -26.47 -13.34
N LEU A 8 30.05 -26.11 -12.07
CA LEU A 8 28.73 -25.98 -11.49
C LEU A 8 27.89 -24.93 -12.23
N ALA A 9 28.45 -23.75 -12.47
CA ALA A 9 27.80 -22.66 -13.18
C ALA A 9 27.41 -23.08 -14.60
N GLY A 10 28.34 -23.72 -15.33
CA GLY A 10 28.09 -24.26 -16.66
C GLY A 10 26.97 -25.30 -16.70
N ARG A 11 26.95 -26.25 -15.76
CA ARG A 11 25.89 -27.27 -15.67
C ARG A 11 24.53 -26.69 -15.30
N ALA A 12 24.48 -25.76 -14.35
CA ALA A 12 23.25 -25.10 -13.93
C ALA A 12 22.72 -24.06 -14.96
N GLY A 13 23.52 -23.69 -15.96
CA GLY A 13 23.17 -22.67 -16.95
C GLY A 13 23.12 -21.26 -16.36
N VAL A 14 23.97 -20.96 -15.37
CA VAL A 14 24.09 -19.64 -14.73
C VAL A 14 25.53 -19.14 -14.77
N SER A 15 25.75 -17.85 -14.51
CA SER A 15 27.11 -17.31 -14.41
C SER A 15 27.77 -17.63 -13.07
N VAL A 16 29.10 -17.65 -13.02
CA VAL A 16 29.87 -17.78 -11.77
C VAL A 16 29.53 -16.66 -10.78
N ASP A 17 29.31 -15.44 -11.28
CA ASP A 17 28.89 -14.31 -10.46
C ASP A 17 27.50 -14.53 -9.85
N THR A 18 26.57 -15.15 -10.60
CA THR A 18 25.26 -15.54 -10.09
C THR A 18 25.38 -16.57 -8.96
N VAL A 19 26.27 -17.56 -9.10
CA VAL A 19 26.53 -18.56 -8.04
C VAL A 19 27.05 -17.90 -6.77
N ARG A 20 28.01 -16.96 -6.89
CA ARG A 20 28.54 -16.20 -5.75
C ARG A 20 27.50 -15.26 -5.15
N PHE A 21 26.69 -14.63 -5.99
CA PHE A 21 25.59 -13.78 -5.56
C PHE A 21 24.58 -14.57 -4.73
N TYR A 22 24.16 -15.76 -5.18
CA TYR A 22 23.25 -16.63 -4.41
C TYR A 22 23.85 -17.11 -3.10
N GLN A 23 25.15 -17.43 -3.04
CA GLN A 23 25.83 -17.71 -1.77
C GLN A 23 25.81 -16.50 -0.84
N SER A 24 26.11 -15.30 -1.34
CA SER A 24 26.09 -14.07 -0.53
C SER A 24 24.69 -13.75 0.01
N LYS A 25 23.65 -14.23 -0.67
CA LYS A 25 22.24 -14.10 -0.26
C LYS A 25 21.74 -15.27 0.58
N GLY A 26 22.60 -16.22 0.94
CA GLY A 26 22.23 -17.40 1.73
C GLY A 26 21.40 -18.45 0.97
N LEU A 27 21.14 -18.24 -0.33
CA LEU A 27 20.33 -19.13 -1.16
C LEU A 27 21.07 -20.41 -1.54
N LEU A 28 22.39 -20.46 -1.37
CA LEU A 28 23.21 -21.62 -1.61
C LEU A 28 24.10 -21.87 -0.39
N ALA A 29 24.17 -23.13 0.05
CA ALA A 29 25.06 -23.52 1.14
C ALA A 29 26.53 -23.21 0.81
N GLN A 30 27.34 -23.02 1.86
CA GLN A 30 28.78 -22.85 1.70
C GLN A 30 29.39 -24.15 1.15
N PRO A 31 30.25 -24.08 0.12
CA PRO A 31 30.92 -25.25 -0.43
C PRO A 31 31.91 -25.86 0.57
N ALA A 32 32.20 -27.14 0.41
CA ALA A 32 33.32 -27.76 1.09
C ALA A 32 34.62 -27.14 0.59
N ARG A 33 35.55 -26.82 1.49
CA ARG A 33 36.85 -26.26 1.12
C ARG A 33 37.94 -27.27 1.37
N GLU A 34 38.75 -27.50 0.33
CA GLU A 34 39.97 -28.29 0.40
C GLU A 34 41.14 -27.39 0.00
N GLY A 35 41.86 -26.89 1.01
CA GLY A 35 42.88 -25.86 0.83
C GLY A 35 42.28 -24.56 0.27
N ARG A 36 42.71 -24.16 -0.94
CA ARG A 36 42.23 -22.96 -1.64
C ARG A 36 41.08 -23.25 -2.62
N ILE A 37 40.68 -24.52 -2.79
CA ILE A 37 39.69 -24.93 -3.78
C ILE A 37 38.35 -25.15 -3.07
N ALA A 38 37.30 -24.56 -3.64
CA ALA A 38 35.91 -24.78 -3.21
C ALA A 38 35.28 -25.88 -4.08
N TRP A 39 34.72 -26.89 -3.41
CA TRP A 39 34.03 -28.02 -4.01
C TRP A 39 32.53 -27.96 -3.72
N TYR A 40 31.76 -28.03 -4.80
CA TYR A 40 30.31 -28.03 -4.78
C TYR A 40 29.79 -29.45 -5.02
N SER A 41 28.76 -29.87 -4.31
CA SER A 41 28.12 -31.18 -4.51
C SER A 41 26.94 -31.10 -5.47
N ASP A 42 26.40 -32.26 -5.84
CA ASP A 42 25.15 -32.38 -6.62
C ASP A 42 23.98 -31.64 -5.97
N VAL A 43 23.92 -31.57 -4.63
CA VAL A 43 22.94 -30.75 -3.88
C VAL A 43 22.99 -29.27 -4.26
N HIS A 44 24.18 -28.74 -4.56
CA HIS A 44 24.30 -27.35 -5.02
C HIS A 44 23.79 -27.18 -6.45
N LEU A 45 23.98 -28.19 -7.31
CA LEU A 45 23.48 -28.18 -8.67
C LEU A 45 21.95 -28.21 -8.69
N GLU A 46 21.35 -29.16 -7.98
CA GLU A 46 19.88 -29.28 -7.83
C GLU A 46 19.27 -27.98 -7.30
N ARG A 47 19.92 -27.36 -6.30
CA ARG A 47 19.46 -26.08 -5.74
C ARG A 47 19.54 -24.94 -6.75
N LEU A 48 20.60 -24.87 -7.57
CA LEU A 48 20.72 -23.85 -8.62
C LEU A 48 19.69 -24.04 -9.72
N GLU A 49 19.46 -25.27 -10.17
CA GLU A 49 18.43 -25.61 -11.14
C GLU A 49 17.04 -25.23 -10.61
N ARG A 50 16.75 -25.56 -9.35
CA ARG A 50 15.50 -25.18 -8.70
C ARG A 50 15.31 -23.67 -8.59
N ILE A 51 16.35 -22.92 -8.20
CA ILE A 51 16.30 -21.44 -8.17
C ILE A 51 15.99 -20.88 -9.57
N ARG A 52 16.62 -21.43 -10.60
CA ARG A 52 16.42 -21.00 -11.99
C ARG A 52 14.99 -21.27 -12.46
N ASP A 53 14.45 -22.45 -12.17
CA ASP A 53 13.10 -22.83 -12.58
C ASP A 53 12.05 -21.97 -11.87
N LEU A 54 12.20 -21.73 -10.56
CA LEU A 54 11.34 -20.82 -9.81
C LEU A 54 11.47 -19.37 -10.30
N LYS A 55 12.67 -18.94 -10.68
CA LYS A 55 12.90 -17.64 -11.31
C LYS A 55 12.16 -17.50 -12.64
N ALA A 56 12.16 -18.55 -13.46
CA ALA A 56 11.45 -18.57 -14.73
C ALA A 56 9.92 -18.48 -14.53
N LYS A 57 9.41 -19.02 -13.42
CA LYS A 57 8.01 -18.86 -12.98
C LYS A 57 7.69 -17.51 -12.33
N GLY A 58 8.62 -16.55 -12.34
CA GLY A 58 8.39 -15.19 -11.81
C GLY A 58 8.64 -15.02 -10.31
N PHE A 59 9.19 -16.03 -9.61
CA PHE A 59 9.41 -15.91 -8.17
C PHE A 59 10.50 -14.88 -7.83
N THR A 60 10.26 -14.10 -6.78
CA THR A 60 11.27 -13.23 -6.18
C THR A 60 12.36 -14.05 -5.48
N LEU A 61 13.57 -13.50 -5.33
CA LEU A 61 14.63 -14.23 -4.60
C LEU A 61 14.27 -14.45 -3.13
N ALA A 62 13.47 -13.54 -2.55
CA ALA A 62 13.00 -13.67 -1.18
C ALA A 62 12.02 -14.84 -1.02
N SER A 63 11.04 -14.98 -1.92
CA SER A 63 10.10 -16.12 -1.89
C SER A 63 10.80 -17.44 -2.21
N ILE A 64 11.76 -17.44 -3.14
CA ILE A 64 12.61 -18.62 -3.40
C ILE A 64 13.38 -19.04 -2.15
N GLY A 65 13.98 -18.09 -1.41
CA GLY A 65 14.69 -18.39 -0.17
C GLY A 65 13.81 -19.12 0.84
N ARG A 66 12.63 -18.58 1.11
CA ARG A 66 11.65 -19.18 2.03
C ARG A 66 11.19 -20.57 1.59
N LEU A 67 10.97 -20.80 0.30
CA LEU A 67 10.63 -22.12 -0.25
C LEU A 67 11.78 -23.13 -0.08
N LEU A 68 13.02 -22.68 -0.26
CA LEU A 68 14.21 -23.53 -0.12
C LEU A 68 14.63 -23.79 1.33
N GLU A 69 14.15 -22.98 2.27
CA GLU A 69 14.33 -23.14 3.72
C GLU A 69 13.23 -24.04 4.33
N GLY A 70 12.16 -24.33 3.57
CA GLY A 70 11.02 -25.11 4.04
C GLY A 70 9.95 -24.30 4.77
N ASP A 71 10.09 -22.97 4.78
CA ASP A 71 9.08 -22.05 5.34
C ASP A 71 7.82 -21.93 4.46
N LEU A 72 7.96 -22.26 3.17
CA LEU A 72 6.87 -22.38 2.22
C LEU A 72 6.84 -23.82 1.71
N ASP A 73 5.64 -24.34 1.48
CA ASP A 73 5.41 -25.69 0.91
C ASP A 73 4.86 -25.61 -0.52
N ALA A 74 4.50 -26.76 -1.10
CA ALA A 74 3.98 -26.81 -2.47
C ALA A 74 2.68 -26.01 -2.65
N ALA A 75 1.85 -25.89 -1.61
CA ALA A 75 0.64 -25.09 -1.66
C ALA A 75 0.95 -23.58 -1.72
N ASP A 76 2.03 -23.17 -1.06
CA ASP A 76 2.54 -21.81 -1.12
C ASP A 76 3.24 -21.48 -2.44
N GLU A 77 3.94 -22.45 -3.05
CA GLU A 77 4.50 -22.30 -4.40
C GLU A 77 3.40 -21.92 -5.39
N VAL A 78 2.28 -22.63 -5.36
CA VAL A 78 1.15 -22.37 -6.27
C VAL A 78 0.56 -20.96 -6.07
N LEU A 79 0.45 -20.49 -4.83
CA LEU A 79 -0.01 -19.12 -4.56
C LEU A 79 0.99 -18.07 -5.07
N VAL A 80 2.30 -18.30 -4.90
CA VAL A 80 3.32 -17.38 -5.42
C VAL A 80 3.33 -17.38 -6.95
N GLU A 81 3.10 -18.53 -7.58
CA GLU A 81 2.94 -18.65 -9.03
C GLU A 81 1.71 -17.88 -9.52
N ALA A 82 0.60 -17.94 -8.78
CA ALA A 82 -0.61 -17.16 -9.09
C ALA A 82 -0.40 -15.64 -8.96
N LEU A 83 0.39 -15.23 -7.96
CA LEU A 83 0.75 -13.82 -7.75
C LEU A 83 1.75 -13.29 -8.78
N ALA A 84 2.55 -14.16 -9.40
CA ALA A 84 3.46 -13.83 -10.49
C ALA A 84 2.86 -14.10 -11.88
N GLY A 85 1.65 -14.66 -11.89
CA GLY A 85 0.91 -15.06 -13.07
C GLY A 85 -0.08 -13.98 -13.51
N PRO A 86 -0.77 -14.21 -14.63
CA PRO A 86 -1.76 -13.26 -15.12
C PRO A 86 -2.93 -13.05 -14.15
N GLU A 87 -3.53 -11.86 -14.24
CA GLU A 87 -4.71 -11.45 -13.46
C GLU A 87 -5.79 -12.56 -13.42
N PRO A 88 -6.19 -13.01 -12.22
CA PRO A 88 -7.09 -14.15 -12.08
C PRO A 88 -8.51 -13.84 -12.58
N GLY A 89 -9.11 -14.82 -13.27
CA GLY A 89 -10.48 -14.70 -13.82
C GLY A 89 -10.55 -14.22 -15.28
N ARG A 90 -9.40 -14.12 -15.97
CA ARG A 90 -9.33 -13.78 -17.39
C ARG A 90 -8.89 -14.99 -18.22
N GLU A 91 -9.73 -15.43 -19.17
CA GLU A 91 -9.46 -16.61 -20.02
C GLU A 91 -8.26 -16.41 -20.96
N ASP A 92 -7.96 -15.17 -21.35
CA ASP A 92 -6.80 -14.79 -22.16
C ASP A 92 -6.21 -13.46 -21.63
N PRO A 93 -5.27 -13.56 -20.68
CA PRO A 93 -4.67 -12.38 -20.09
C PRO A 93 -3.66 -11.76 -21.05
N PRO A 94 -3.76 -10.43 -21.31
CA PRO A 94 -2.86 -9.76 -22.23
C PRO A 94 -1.42 -9.85 -21.73
N ALA A 95 -0.49 -10.02 -22.68
CA ALA A 95 0.93 -10.09 -22.38
C ALA A 95 1.38 -8.85 -21.60
N PRO A 96 2.25 -9.02 -20.59
CA PRO A 96 2.78 -7.91 -19.82
C PRO A 96 3.52 -6.93 -20.73
N LEU A 97 3.39 -5.63 -20.43
CA LEU A 97 3.91 -4.54 -21.23
C LEU A 97 5.29 -4.13 -20.75
N SER A 98 6.22 -3.91 -21.67
CA SER A 98 7.43 -3.14 -21.39
C SER A 98 7.11 -1.67 -21.12
N ARG A 99 8.06 -0.95 -20.51
CA ARG A 99 7.94 0.51 -20.30
C ARG A 99 7.68 1.27 -21.61
N THR A 100 8.30 0.84 -22.70
CA THR A 100 8.15 1.47 -24.02
C THR A 100 6.76 1.23 -24.60
N GLU A 101 6.21 0.03 -24.41
CA GLU A 101 4.83 -0.27 -24.84
C GLU A 101 3.79 0.48 -24.01
N LEU A 102 4.01 0.58 -22.68
CA LEU A 102 3.16 1.40 -21.82
C LEU A 102 3.19 2.88 -22.22
N ALA A 103 4.38 3.42 -22.52
CA ALA A 103 4.57 4.77 -23.04
C ALA A 103 3.77 4.98 -24.34
N ALA A 104 3.89 4.05 -25.30
CA ALA A 104 3.16 4.12 -26.57
C ALA A 104 1.63 4.10 -26.38
N ARG A 105 1.11 3.31 -25.43
CA ARG A 105 -0.33 3.19 -25.15
C ARG A 105 -0.94 4.36 -24.37
N THR A 106 -0.12 5.07 -23.61
CA THR A 106 -0.57 6.19 -22.73
C THR A 106 -0.18 7.55 -23.29
N GLY A 107 0.77 7.62 -24.22
CA GLY A 107 1.34 8.88 -24.72
C GLY A 107 2.33 9.54 -23.75
N LEU A 108 2.66 8.89 -22.63
CA LEU A 108 3.59 9.41 -21.64
C LEU A 108 5.04 9.10 -22.01
N ALA A 109 5.96 10.00 -21.64
CA ALA A 109 7.40 9.77 -21.78
C ALA A 109 7.84 8.57 -20.90
N PRO A 110 8.71 7.67 -21.40
CA PRO A 110 9.24 6.56 -20.60
C PRO A 110 9.91 7.00 -19.29
N GLU A 111 10.53 8.17 -19.26
CA GLU A 111 11.19 8.75 -18.09
C GLU A 111 10.18 9.10 -17.00
N LEU A 112 9.00 9.62 -17.39
CA LEU A 112 7.93 9.93 -16.44
C LEU A 112 7.35 8.64 -15.85
N ILE A 113 7.13 7.61 -16.67
CA ILE A 113 6.69 6.29 -16.18
C ILE A 113 7.71 5.71 -15.19
N ALA A 114 9.01 5.84 -15.50
CA ALA A 114 10.08 5.42 -14.60
C ALA A 114 10.05 6.21 -13.27
N ALA A 115 9.82 7.52 -13.33
CA ALA A 115 9.72 8.37 -12.15
C ALA A 115 8.50 8.04 -11.28
N LEU A 116 7.35 7.71 -11.89
CA LEU A 116 6.15 7.25 -11.17
C LEU A 116 6.40 5.91 -10.47
N GLY A 117 7.05 4.97 -11.15
CA GLY A 117 7.46 3.70 -10.55
C GLY A 117 8.46 3.88 -9.40
N GLY A 118 9.44 4.77 -9.56
CA GLY A 118 10.41 5.09 -8.51
C GLY A 118 9.80 5.74 -7.26
N GLN A 119 8.63 6.37 -7.39
CA GLN A 119 7.85 6.94 -6.28
C GLN A 119 6.83 5.96 -5.70
N GLY A 120 6.73 4.74 -6.23
CA GLY A 120 5.75 3.74 -5.81
C GLY A 120 4.32 4.06 -6.27
N LEU A 121 4.13 4.97 -7.22
CA LEU A 121 2.81 5.29 -7.80
C LEU A 121 2.41 4.30 -8.91
N LEU A 122 3.38 3.55 -9.41
CA LEU A 122 3.19 2.34 -10.21
C LEU A 122 4.00 1.23 -9.57
N THR A 123 3.45 0.02 -9.52
CA THR A 123 4.09 -1.14 -8.88
C THR A 123 4.34 -2.23 -9.93
N PRO A 124 5.28 -2.03 -10.86
CA PRO A 124 5.53 -3.00 -11.92
C PRO A 124 6.09 -4.29 -11.35
N GLU A 125 5.71 -5.41 -11.97
CA GLU A 125 6.34 -6.69 -11.70
C GLU A 125 7.75 -6.71 -12.30
N LEU A 126 8.71 -7.32 -11.59
CA LEU A 126 10.08 -7.42 -12.08
C LEU A 126 10.33 -8.80 -12.68
N SER A 127 10.41 -8.87 -14.01
CA SER A 127 10.84 -10.06 -14.73
C SER A 127 12.26 -9.89 -15.26
N ASN A 128 13.18 -10.76 -14.82
CA ASN A 128 14.60 -10.70 -15.18
C ASN A 128 15.24 -9.31 -14.96
N GLY A 129 14.83 -8.62 -13.90
CA GLY A 129 15.31 -7.27 -13.55
C GLY A 129 14.72 -6.14 -14.40
N ARG A 130 13.76 -6.43 -15.28
CA ARG A 130 13.04 -5.44 -16.08
C ARG A 130 11.63 -5.26 -15.55
N PRO A 131 11.14 -4.01 -15.41
CA PRO A 131 9.77 -3.76 -15.02
C PRO A 131 8.81 -4.08 -16.16
N LEU A 132 7.78 -4.86 -15.81
CA LEU A 132 6.64 -5.22 -16.61
C LEU A 132 5.39 -4.60 -16.02
N TYR A 133 4.52 -4.14 -16.90
CA TYR A 133 3.32 -3.39 -16.55
C TYR A 133 2.07 -4.12 -17.05
N SER A 134 0.98 -3.95 -16.32
CA SER A 134 -0.32 -4.54 -16.58
C SER A 134 -1.21 -3.61 -17.41
N GLU A 135 -2.34 -4.13 -17.90
CA GLU A 135 -3.42 -3.27 -18.41
C GLU A 135 -4.03 -2.39 -17.31
N GLY A 136 -3.93 -2.80 -16.05
CA GLY A 136 -4.30 -1.98 -14.90
C GLY A 136 -3.47 -0.69 -14.83
N ASP A 137 -2.16 -0.77 -15.10
CA ASP A 137 -1.29 0.40 -15.16
C ASP A 137 -1.68 1.34 -16.32
N VAL A 138 -2.06 0.79 -17.48
CA VAL A 138 -2.57 1.58 -18.61
C VAL A 138 -3.84 2.34 -18.19
N ALA A 139 -4.78 1.65 -17.54
CA ALA A 139 -6.03 2.24 -17.09
C ALA A 139 -5.81 3.33 -16.04
N ALA A 140 -4.93 3.08 -15.06
CA ALA A 140 -4.59 4.03 -13.99
C ALA A 140 -3.95 5.30 -14.56
N LEU A 141 -2.99 5.17 -15.48
CA LEU A 141 -2.33 6.31 -16.12
C LEU A 141 -3.30 7.14 -16.97
N LYS A 142 -4.18 6.48 -17.74
CA LYS A 142 -5.22 7.18 -18.50
C LYS A 142 -6.21 7.91 -17.59
N ALA A 143 -6.62 7.30 -16.47
CA ALA A 143 -7.47 7.96 -15.50
C ALA A 143 -6.81 9.20 -14.89
N GLY A 144 -5.50 9.12 -14.57
CA GLY A 144 -4.72 10.27 -14.12
C GLY A 144 -4.67 11.39 -15.16
N LEU A 145 -4.42 11.06 -16.43
CA LEU A 145 -4.45 12.02 -17.54
C LEU A 145 -5.82 12.71 -17.68
N THR A 146 -6.92 11.96 -17.58
CA THR A 146 -8.27 12.54 -17.61
C THR A 146 -8.48 13.53 -16.47
N LEU A 147 -7.99 13.25 -15.25
CA LEU A 147 -8.09 14.21 -14.13
C LEU A 147 -7.33 15.51 -14.42
N LEU A 148 -6.14 15.43 -15.01
CA LEU A 148 -5.38 16.62 -15.43
C LEU A 148 -6.13 17.44 -16.49
N GLU A 149 -6.71 16.76 -17.48
CA GLU A 149 -7.52 17.39 -18.54
C GLU A 149 -8.76 18.10 -17.98
N THR A 150 -9.33 17.61 -16.88
CA THR A 150 -10.45 18.25 -16.18
C THR A 150 -10.06 19.48 -15.34
N GLY A 151 -8.77 19.79 -15.24
CA GLY A 151 -8.25 20.97 -14.53
C GLY A 151 -7.66 20.71 -13.15
N VAL A 152 -7.46 19.44 -12.76
CA VAL A 152 -6.73 19.12 -11.53
C VAL A 152 -5.24 19.42 -11.74
N PRO A 153 -4.58 20.23 -10.90
CA PRO A 153 -3.15 20.50 -11.04
C PRO A 153 -2.32 19.23 -10.83
N LEU A 154 -1.26 19.04 -11.63
CA LEU A 154 -0.40 17.86 -11.55
C LEU A 154 0.23 17.67 -10.17
N GLU A 155 0.70 18.75 -9.55
CA GLU A 155 1.32 18.68 -8.23
C GLU A 155 0.36 18.17 -7.16
N GLU A 156 -0.87 18.68 -7.16
CA GLU A 156 -1.95 18.26 -6.25
C GLU A 156 -2.36 16.81 -6.50
N LEU A 157 -2.48 16.41 -7.78
CA LEU A 157 -2.81 15.04 -8.13
C LEU A 157 -1.74 14.05 -7.64
N LEU A 158 -0.45 14.38 -7.84
CA LEU A 158 0.65 13.54 -7.37
C LEU A 158 0.75 13.51 -5.84
N ALA A 159 0.46 14.63 -5.16
CA ALA A 159 0.39 14.67 -3.70
C ALA A 159 -0.71 13.75 -3.17
N LEU A 160 -1.91 13.83 -3.76
CA LEU A 160 -3.03 12.96 -3.43
C LEU A 160 -2.70 11.48 -3.70
N ALA A 161 -2.08 11.18 -4.84
CA ALA A 161 -1.68 9.82 -5.20
C ALA A 161 -0.69 9.23 -4.17
N ARG A 162 0.32 9.99 -3.71
CA ARG A 162 1.26 9.55 -2.66
C ARG A 162 0.58 9.36 -1.31
N GLN A 163 -0.38 10.21 -0.95
CA GLN A 163 -1.16 10.02 0.27
C GLN A 163 -2.00 8.75 0.20
N HIS A 164 -2.66 8.52 -0.94
CA HIS A 164 -3.45 7.34 -1.21
C HIS A 164 -2.61 6.06 -1.14
N ASP A 165 -1.44 6.02 -1.80
CA ASP A 165 -0.51 4.88 -1.76
C ASP A 165 -0.15 4.49 -0.32
N ARG A 166 0.21 5.45 0.52
CA ARG A 166 0.54 5.19 1.94
C ARG A 166 -0.63 4.59 2.72
N ALA A 167 -1.85 5.09 2.50
CA ALA A 167 -3.05 4.57 3.15
C ALA A 167 -3.40 3.16 2.64
N MET A 168 -3.26 2.93 1.33
CA MET A 168 -3.53 1.63 0.72
C MET A 168 -2.53 0.56 1.14
N LYS A 169 -1.25 0.90 1.29
CA LYS A 169 -0.24 -0.05 1.80
C LYS A 169 -0.60 -0.61 3.18
N GLN A 170 -0.99 0.26 4.10
CA GLN A 170 -1.44 -0.17 5.44
C GLN A 170 -2.69 -1.08 5.36
N THR A 171 -3.61 -0.76 4.44
CA THR A 171 -4.83 -1.55 4.24
C THR A 171 -4.51 -2.92 3.62
N ALA A 172 -3.59 -2.95 2.66
CA ALA A 172 -3.15 -4.16 1.98
C ALA A 172 -2.42 -5.11 2.93
N GLU A 173 -1.51 -4.60 3.76
CA GLU A 173 -0.83 -5.37 4.81
C GLU A 173 -1.83 -6.06 5.73
N ARG A 174 -2.81 -5.30 6.25
CA ARG A 174 -3.85 -5.87 7.11
C ARG A 174 -4.74 -6.88 6.38
N THR A 175 -5.00 -6.68 5.10
CA THR A 175 -5.79 -7.61 4.29
C THR A 175 -5.05 -8.94 4.09
N VAL A 176 -3.74 -8.88 3.85
CA VAL A 176 -2.89 -10.07 3.73
C VAL A 176 -2.83 -10.83 5.05
N GLU A 177 -2.73 -10.15 6.19
CA GLU A 177 -2.79 -10.79 7.51
C GLU A 177 -4.11 -11.56 7.72
N LEU A 178 -5.24 -10.94 7.36
CA LEU A 178 -6.55 -11.60 7.46
C LEU A 178 -6.65 -12.80 6.51
N PHE A 179 -6.11 -12.70 5.30
CA PHE A 179 -6.06 -13.83 4.38
C PHE A 179 -5.21 -14.97 4.96
N ASP A 180 -4.05 -14.66 5.54
CA ASP A 180 -3.16 -15.67 6.12
C ASP A 180 -3.82 -16.39 7.32
N GLU A 181 -4.48 -15.63 8.19
CA GLU A 181 -5.16 -16.13 9.39
C GLU A 181 -6.42 -16.93 9.06
N PHE A 182 -7.29 -16.42 8.18
CA PHE A 182 -8.64 -16.97 7.98
C PHE A 182 -8.79 -17.84 6.74
N VAL A 183 -7.83 -17.82 5.82
CA VAL A 183 -7.93 -18.56 4.55
C VAL A 183 -6.75 -19.51 4.39
N ARG A 184 -5.52 -18.98 4.39
CA ARG A 184 -4.32 -19.77 4.13
C ARG A 184 -4.08 -20.82 5.20
N SER A 185 -3.97 -20.39 6.47
CA SER A 185 -3.70 -21.30 7.58
C SER A 185 -4.79 -22.37 7.75
N PRO A 186 -6.11 -22.03 7.70
CA PRO A 186 -7.16 -23.03 7.83
C PRO A 186 -7.24 -24.02 6.65
N ILE A 187 -6.97 -23.59 5.41
CA ILE A 187 -6.93 -24.50 4.25
C ILE A 187 -5.79 -25.49 4.43
N LYS A 188 -4.58 -25.02 4.78
CA LYS A 188 -3.43 -25.89 5.00
C LYS A 188 -3.68 -26.90 6.13
N ALA A 189 -4.28 -26.46 7.23
CA ALA A 189 -4.55 -27.34 8.38
C ALA A 189 -5.64 -28.40 8.13
N LYS A 190 -6.56 -28.17 7.19
CA LYS A 190 -7.73 -29.04 6.94
C LYS A 190 -7.61 -29.90 5.68
N SER A 191 -6.61 -29.66 4.84
CA SER A 191 -6.38 -30.45 3.63
C SER A 191 -5.66 -31.75 3.94
N ALA A 192 -6.04 -32.83 3.26
CA ALA A 192 -5.43 -34.15 3.45
C ALA A 192 -4.10 -34.30 2.69
N SER A 193 -3.81 -33.38 1.76
CA SER A 193 -2.55 -33.33 1.00
C SER A 193 -2.18 -31.90 0.62
N GLU A 194 -0.90 -31.69 0.28
CA GLU A 194 -0.41 -30.40 -0.23
C GLU A 194 -1.06 -30.01 -1.56
N VAL A 195 -1.34 -30.99 -2.43
CA VAL A 195 -2.02 -30.76 -3.72
C VAL A 195 -3.44 -30.24 -3.49
N GLU A 196 -4.19 -30.86 -2.57
CA GLU A 196 -5.54 -30.40 -2.21
C GLU A 196 -5.52 -28.99 -1.56
N ALA A 197 -4.51 -28.71 -0.74
CA ALA A 197 -4.31 -27.37 -0.19
C ALA A 197 -4.04 -26.35 -1.29
N ALA A 198 -3.17 -26.68 -2.26
CA ALA A 198 -2.83 -25.82 -3.38
C ALA A 198 -4.07 -25.48 -4.23
N ASP A 199 -4.86 -26.49 -4.63
CA ASP A 199 -6.08 -26.30 -5.42
C ASP A 199 -7.09 -25.39 -4.70
N ARG A 200 -7.28 -25.62 -3.39
CA ARG A 200 -8.19 -24.79 -2.57
C ARG A 200 -7.69 -23.36 -2.41
N LEU A 201 -6.38 -23.15 -2.25
CA LEU A 201 -5.80 -21.81 -2.14
C LEU A 201 -5.95 -21.04 -3.46
N MET A 202 -5.74 -21.70 -4.60
CA MET A 202 -5.98 -21.11 -5.92
C MET A 202 -7.42 -20.69 -6.11
N ASP A 203 -8.34 -21.59 -5.79
CA ASP A 203 -9.77 -21.32 -5.82
C ASP A 203 -10.15 -20.12 -4.95
N ALA A 204 -9.60 -20.06 -3.74
CA ALA A 204 -9.83 -18.95 -2.82
C ALA A 204 -9.25 -17.64 -3.38
N PHE A 205 -8.02 -17.66 -3.90
CA PHE A 205 -7.36 -16.50 -4.50
C PHE A 205 -8.17 -15.93 -5.68
N HIS A 206 -8.57 -16.78 -6.63
CA HIS A 206 -9.37 -16.41 -7.80
C HIS A 206 -10.75 -15.82 -7.44
N LYS A 207 -11.35 -16.28 -6.34
CA LYS A 207 -12.65 -15.77 -5.86
C LYS A 207 -12.50 -14.48 -5.06
N MET A 208 -11.46 -14.39 -4.22
CA MET A 208 -11.31 -13.31 -3.25
C MET A 208 -10.72 -12.04 -3.85
N LEU A 209 -9.73 -12.14 -4.75
CA LEU A 209 -9.06 -10.94 -5.28
C LEU A 209 -10.04 -10.01 -6.03
N PRO A 210 -10.92 -10.50 -6.94
CA PRO A 210 -11.91 -9.65 -7.58
C PRO A 210 -12.96 -9.11 -6.59
N ALA A 211 -13.38 -9.92 -5.62
CA ALA A 211 -14.36 -9.52 -4.61
C ALA A 211 -13.83 -8.40 -3.70
N ALA A 212 -12.59 -8.52 -3.22
CA ALA A 212 -11.93 -7.50 -2.41
C ALA A 212 -11.75 -6.20 -3.20
N SER A 213 -11.30 -6.28 -4.45
CA SER A 213 -11.12 -5.13 -5.34
C SER A 213 -12.42 -4.39 -5.61
N ALA A 214 -13.51 -5.13 -5.86
CA ALA A 214 -14.84 -4.57 -6.05
C ALA A 214 -15.35 -3.85 -4.79
N LEU A 215 -15.13 -4.44 -3.60
CA LEU A 215 -15.52 -3.85 -2.33
C LEU A 215 -14.81 -2.52 -2.08
N VAL A 216 -13.49 -2.48 -2.25
CA VAL A 216 -12.68 -1.26 -2.06
C VAL A 216 -13.11 -0.17 -3.04
N THR A 217 -13.25 -0.51 -4.33
CA THR A 217 -13.65 0.44 -5.37
C THR A 217 -15.03 1.05 -5.09
N GLN A 218 -16.01 0.21 -4.73
CA GLN A 218 -17.36 0.66 -4.44
C GLN A 218 -17.41 1.51 -3.16
N HIS A 219 -16.69 1.11 -2.11
CA HIS A 219 -16.64 1.88 -0.86
C HIS A 219 -15.98 3.23 -1.06
N PHE A 220 -14.82 3.28 -1.75
CA PHE A 220 -14.15 4.53 -2.09
C PHE A 220 -15.08 5.47 -2.86
N ARG A 221 -15.79 4.96 -3.88
CA ARG A 221 -16.78 5.74 -4.63
C ARG A 221 -17.89 6.29 -3.73
N ALA A 222 -18.41 5.46 -2.82
CA ALA A 222 -19.47 5.88 -1.90
C ALA A 222 -19.01 6.99 -0.96
N VAL A 223 -17.83 6.85 -0.36
CA VAL A 223 -17.23 7.85 0.54
C VAL A 223 -16.92 9.15 -0.20
N LEU A 224 -16.36 9.08 -1.41
CA LEU A 224 -16.06 10.25 -2.24
C LEU A 224 -17.33 11.05 -2.57
N LEU A 225 -18.39 10.36 -3.01
CA LEU A 225 -19.67 11.01 -3.32
C LEU A 225 -20.36 11.58 -2.07
N ALA A 226 -20.20 10.93 -0.91
CA ALA A 226 -20.70 11.47 0.37
C ALA A 226 -19.99 12.78 0.73
N ALA A 227 -18.65 12.80 0.67
CA ALA A 227 -17.85 14.00 0.95
C ALA A 227 -18.17 15.15 -0.01
N ALA A 228 -18.37 14.87 -1.31
CA ALA A 228 -18.77 15.87 -2.28
C ALA A 228 -20.14 16.48 -1.98
N ARG A 229 -21.13 15.64 -1.60
CA ARG A 229 -22.47 16.12 -1.22
C ARG A 229 -22.44 16.99 0.02
N GLU A 230 -21.65 16.61 1.02
CA GLU A 230 -21.48 17.42 2.23
C GLU A 230 -20.89 18.80 1.91
N ARG A 231 -19.87 18.85 1.04
CA ARG A 231 -19.26 20.11 0.61
C ARG A 231 -20.21 21.00 -0.19
N LEU A 232 -21.06 20.41 -1.04
CA LEU A 232 -22.06 21.14 -1.84
C LEU A 232 -23.29 21.57 -1.03
N GLY A 233 -23.63 20.82 0.02
CA GLY A 233 -24.76 21.11 0.91
C GLY A 233 -24.44 22.12 2.01
N ALA A 234 -23.15 22.41 2.27
CA ALA A 234 -22.73 23.42 3.22
C ALA A 234 -23.13 24.83 2.71
N PRO A 235 -23.74 25.70 3.54
CA PRO A 235 -24.01 27.08 3.15
C PRO A 235 -22.69 27.76 2.77
N ALA A 236 -22.67 28.45 1.62
CA ALA A 236 -21.51 29.22 1.21
C ALA A 236 -21.13 30.18 2.35
N GLU A 237 -19.91 30.07 2.88
CA GLU A 237 -19.41 31.10 3.80
C GLU A 237 -19.54 32.45 3.10
N PRO A 238 -20.09 33.49 3.76
CA PRO A 238 -20.15 34.81 3.15
C PRO A 238 -18.71 35.20 2.85
N THR A 239 -18.38 35.23 1.55
CA THR A 239 -17.12 35.80 1.10
C THR A 239 -17.17 37.25 1.57
N GLU A 240 -16.43 37.58 2.63
CA GLU A 240 -16.22 38.97 3.04
C GLU A 240 -15.71 39.71 1.81
N ARG A 241 -16.59 40.51 1.22
CA ARG A 241 -16.19 41.48 0.22
C ARG A 241 -15.18 42.41 0.91
N PRO A 242 -13.96 42.58 0.38
CA PRO A 242 -13.05 43.58 0.92
C PRO A 242 -13.76 44.93 0.93
N GLY A 243 -13.84 45.56 2.10
CA GLY A 243 -14.60 46.79 2.31
C GLY A 243 -14.23 47.86 1.30
N ALA A 244 -15.25 48.41 0.63
CA ALA A 244 -15.11 49.67 -0.08
C ALA A 244 -15.01 50.79 0.97
N PRO A 245 -14.01 51.69 0.90
CA PRO A 245 -13.88 52.79 1.85
C PRO A 245 -14.99 53.81 1.62
N GLY A 246 -15.54 54.30 2.73
CA GLY A 246 -16.73 55.13 2.77
C GLY A 246 -16.61 56.47 2.05
N GLN A 247 -17.76 56.93 1.58
CA GLN A 247 -18.12 58.33 1.37
C GLN A 247 -19.62 58.39 1.06
N ASN A 248 -20.43 58.86 2.01
CA ASN A 248 -21.31 60.00 1.82
C ASN A 248 -22.09 60.30 3.11
N GLU A 249 -21.80 61.47 3.66
CA GLU A 249 -22.63 62.20 4.62
C GLU A 249 -24.05 62.42 4.05
N PRO A 250 -25.11 62.38 4.88
CA PRO A 250 -26.42 62.85 4.45
C PRO A 250 -26.53 64.37 4.59
N LEU A 251 -26.85 65.03 3.46
CA LEU A 251 -27.33 66.40 3.39
C LEU A 251 -28.59 66.57 4.28
N GLY A 252 -28.60 67.65 5.06
CA GLY A 252 -29.69 67.98 5.97
C GLY A 252 -31.00 68.37 5.30
N ALA A 253 -32.08 68.27 6.08
CA ALA A 253 -33.30 69.05 5.94
C ALA A 253 -33.80 69.44 7.35
N PRO A 254 -34.28 70.67 7.57
CA PRO A 254 -34.63 71.17 8.89
C PRO A 254 -36.08 70.81 9.25
N THR A 255 -36.30 70.36 10.48
CA THR A 255 -37.63 70.35 11.11
C THR A 255 -37.61 71.17 12.38
N GLU A 256 -38.63 72.02 12.51
CA GLU A 256 -38.85 73.10 13.47
C GLU A 256 -38.82 72.67 14.95
N PRO A 257 -38.58 73.63 15.87
CA PRO A 257 -38.49 73.36 17.30
C PRO A 257 -39.84 73.53 17.99
N THR A 258 -40.26 72.52 18.77
CA THR A 258 -41.28 72.71 19.81
C THR A 258 -40.68 72.36 21.16
N GLU A 259 -40.59 73.40 22.00
CA GLU A 259 -40.25 73.36 23.42
C GLU A 259 -41.08 72.32 24.19
N ARG A 260 -40.44 71.63 25.16
CA ARG A 260 -40.80 71.83 26.58
C ARG A 260 -39.90 71.07 27.56
N LEU A 261 -39.61 71.81 28.64
CA LEU A 261 -38.97 71.51 29.92
C LEU A 261 -39.29 70.14 30.54
N GLY A 262 -38.32 69.60 31.30
CA GLY A 262 -38.58 68.55 32.31
C GLY A 262 -37.33 68.00 33.00
N ALA A 263 -37.07 68.51 34.20
CA ALA A 263 -35.97 68.24 35.13
C ALA A 263 -35.89 66.79 35.71
N PRO A 264 -34.86 66.46 36.53
CA PRO A 264 -34.23 65.13 36.66
C PRO A 264 -34.57 64.36 37.96
N GLY A 265 -34.12 63.11 38.08
CA GLY A 265 -34.04 62.35 39.34
C GLY A 265 -33.09 61.15 39.19
N GLN A 266 -31.87 61.22 39.76
CA GLN A 266 -31.48 60.61 41.05
C GLN A 266 -31.27 59.08 40.95
N ASN A 267 -30.02 58.61 41.06
CA ASN A 267 -29.42 57.97 42.25
C ASN A 267 -30.13 56.63 42.58
N GLU A 268 -29.48 55.50 42.86
CA GLU A 268 -28.22 55.28 43.54
C GLU A 268 -27.92 53.76 43.52
N ARG A 269 -26.63 53.42 43.46
CA ARG A 269 -25.92 52.42 44.31
C ARG A 269 -26.29 50.92 44.35
N LEU A 270 -25.22 50.17 44.08
CA LEU A 270 -24.53 49.16 44.92
C LEU A 270 -24.93 47.67 44.89
N GLY A 271 -23.89 46.84 44.72
CA GLY A 271 -23.76 45.47 45.24
C GLY A 271 -23.46 44.43 44.16
N ALA A 272 -22.21 44.22 43.71
CA ALA A 272 -21.14 43.37 44.29
C ALA A 272 -21.40 41.84 44.17
N PRO A 273 -20.39 40.94 44.30
CA PRO A 273 -19.10 40.83 43.60
C PRO A 273 -18.80 39.36 43.16
N ALA A 274 -17.52 39.05 42.84
CA ALA A 274 -16.85 37.72 42.83
C ALA A 274 -16.52 37.06 41.46
N GLU A 275 -15.48 37.60 40.80
CA GLU A 275 -14.10 37.06 40.65
C GLU A 275 -13.76 35.56 40.94
N PRO A 276 -12.62 35.06 40.41
CA PRO A 276 -12.41 33.76 39.74
C PRO A 276 -11.42 32.82 40.47
N THR A 277 -10.97 31.72 39.83
CA THR A 277 -9.59 31.08 39.80
C THR A 277 -9.65 29.55 39.59
N GLU A 278 -9.02 29.01 38.52
CA GLU A 278 -7.69 28.35 38.41
C GLU A 278 -7.64 26.88 38.91
N ARG A 279 -7.38 25.88 38.05
CA ARG A 279 -6.10 25.29 37.53
C ARG A 279 -5.48 24.19 38.41
N LEU A 280 -4.79 23.27 37.71
CA LEU A 280 -3.81 22.23 38.12
C LEU A 280 -4.40 20.91 38.64
N GLY A 281 -3.90 19.71 38.30
CA GLY A 281 -2.74 19.27 37.53
C GLY A 281 -2.68 17.73 37.44
N ALA A 282 -1.75 17.19 36.65
CA ALA A 282 -1.36 15.77 36.63
C ALA A 282 -0.31 15.47 37.72
N PRO A 283 0.02 14.19 38.08
CA PRO A 283 1.03 13.43 37.31
C PRO A 283 1.00 11.86 37.34
N ALA A 284 1.65 11.27 36.32
CA ALA A 284 2.58 10.13 36.20
C ALA A 284 2.55 8.77 37.00
N ALA A 285 2.67 7.68 36.20
CA ALA A 285 3.63 6.54 36.23
C ALA A 285 3.42 5.23 37.07
N GLY A 286 3.57 4.07 36.39
CA GLY A 286 4.37 2.91 36.86
C GLY A 286 3.68 1.53 37.01
N GLY A 287 4.23 0.47 36.39
CA GLY A 287 4.11 -0.93 36.88
C GLY A 287 3.88 -2.04 35.82
N ALA A 288 4.84 -2.96 35.69
CA ALA A 288 4.90 -4.12 34.80
C ALA A 288 4.32 -5.42 35.44
N PRO A 289 4.31 -6.60 34.77
CA PRO A 289 3.31 -7.68 34.93
C PRO A 289 3.67 -8.79 35.94
N LEU A 290 2.69 -9.60 36.32
CA LEU A 290 2.81 -10.83 37.11
C LEU A 290 2.58 -12.09 36.25
N VAL A 291 3.52 -13.02 36.37
CA VAL A 291 3.51 -14.43 35.95
C VAL A 291 3.28 -15.28 37.21
N GLU A 292 2.52 -16.39 37.08
CA GLU A 292 2.48 -17.64 37.88
C GLU A 292 1.03 -18.18 37.90
N ALA A 293 0.68 -19.46 37.94
CA ALA A 293 1.32 -20.77 37.87
C ALA A 293 0.12 -21.77 37.74
N SER A 294 0.14 -22.72 36.80
CA SER A 294 0.44 -24.15 37.02
C SER A 294 -0.68 -25.04 37.62
N GLU A 295 -0.78 -26.23 37.02
CA GLU A 295 -1.24 -27.53 37.53
C GLU A 295 -2.68 -28.08 37.35
N ARG A 296 -2.72 -29.17 36.54
CA ARG A 296 -3.29 -30.53 36.75
C ARG A 296 -4.82 -30.77 36.72
N ALA A 297 -5.23 -31.63 35.77
CA ALA A 297 -5.85 -32.96 36.01
C ALA A 297 -6.10 -33.64 34.64
N GLN A 298 -5.43 -34.73 34.27
CA GLN A 298 -5.88 -36.12 34.43
C GLN A 298 -7.36 -36.37 34.03
N ARG A 299 -7.59 -36.79 32.78
CA ARG A 299 -8.23 -38.08 32.40
C ARG A 299 -8.33 -38.20 30.88
#